data_AF-A0A430KSZ6-F1
#
_entry.id   AF-A0A430KSZ6-F1
#
_cell.length_a   1.000
_cell.length_b   1.000
_cell.length_c   1.000
_cell.angle_alpha   90.00
_cell.angle_beta   90.00
_cell.angle_gamma   90.00
#
_symmetry.space_group_name_H-M   'P 1'
#
loop_
_entity.id
_entity.type
_entity.pdbx_description
1 polymer ?
#
loop_
_entity_poly.entity_id
_entity_poly.type
_entity_poly.pdbx_seq_one_letter_code
_entity_poly.pdbx_strand_id
1 'polypeptide(L)'
;MKKTMTFVFAMTFMTVPTAFAEQHNHDISAEYIAGFLAGANLTDGAIIKNINSGNESDFIQRAYRTRLGKKHPDSQATYLAGFCLPKDIDDETVVSNVSEALESRTYPETMQRDAIVYNTIKSLYPCE
;
A
#
# COMPACT_ATOMS: atom_id res chain seq x y z
N MET A 1 -68.03 -5.85 36.73
CA MET A 1 -67.46 -4.86 35.78
C MET A 1 -65.98 -5.17 35.62
N LYS A 2 -65.56 -5.79 34.50
CA LYS A 2 -64.16 -6.15 34.22
C LYS A 2 -63.57 -5.09 33.28
N LYS A 3 -62.48 -4.43 33.69
CA LYS A 3 -61.70 -3.53 32.83
C LYS A 3 -60.62 -4.34 32.13
N THR A 4 -60.73 -4.50 30.82
CA THR A 4 -59.65 -5.02 29.96
C THR A 4 -58.73 -3.88 29.58
N MET A 5 -57.49 -3.96 30.02
CA MET A 5 -56.41 -3.00 29.74
C MET A 5 -55.67 -3.49 28.50
N THR A 6 -55.77 -2.74 27.40
CA THR A 6 -55.09 -3.04 26.13
C THR A 6 -53.64 -2.57 26.21
N PHE A 7 -52.69 -3.50 26.13
CA PHE A 7 -51.27 -3.18 25.97
C PHE A 7 -50.96 -3.00 24.47
N VAL A 8 -50.47 -1.82 24.10
CA VAL A 8 -49.93 -1.54 22.76
C VAL A 8 -48.43 -1.83 22.80
N PHE A 9 -48.00 -2.86 22.08
CA PHE A 9 -46.58 -3.23 21.94
C PHE A 9 -46.00 -2.47 20.74
N ALA A 10 -45.22 -1.41 20.99
CA ALA A 10 -44.52 -0.69 19.95
C ALA A 10 -43.27 -1.48 19.54
N MET A 11 -43.30 -2.10 18.36
CA MET A 11 -42.16 -2.79 17.76
C MET A 11 -41.24 -1.76 17.13
N THR A 12 -40.18 -1.35 17.85
CA THR A 12 -39.14 -0.47 17.31
C THR A 12 -38.21 -1.29 16.41
N PHE A 13 -38.36 -1.15 15.09
CA PHE A 13 -37.37 -1.63 14.14
C PHE A 13 -36.08 -0.81 14.29
N MET A 14 -35.04 -1.40 14.89
CA MET A 14 -33.70 -0.84 14.83
C MET A 14 -33.19 -1.01 13.39
N THR A 15 -33.26 0.05 12.59
CA THR A 15 -32.53 0.13 11.33
C THR A 15 -31.04 0.20 11.65
N VAL A 16 -30.35 -0.93 11.50
CA VAL A 16 -28.88 -0.97 11.55
C VAL A 16 -28.37 -0.13 10.39
N PRO A 17 -27.49 0.87 10.60
CA PRO A 17 -26.87 1.57 9.49
C PRO A 17 -26.04 0.55 8.71
N THR A 18 -26.47 0.28 7.48
CA THR A 18 -25.61 -0.38 6.49
C THR A 18 -24.36 0.47 6.36
N ALA A 19 -23.21 -0.09 6.72
CA ALA A 19 -21.93 0.50 6.39
C ALA A 19 -21.94 0.77 4.88
N PHE A 20 -21.98 2.05 4.50
CA PHE A 20 -21.86 2.44 3.11
C PHE A 20 -20.49 1.94 2.65
N ALA A 21 -20.49 0.98 1.73
CA ALA A 21 -19.29 0.66 0.98
C ALA A 21 -18.89 1.95 0.26
N GLU A 22 -17.72 2.48 0.60
CA GLU A 22 -17.17 3.68 -0.03
C GLU A 22 -17.03 3.39 -1.52
N GLN A 23 -17.75 4.15 -2.34
CA GLN A 23 -17.66 4.07 -3.78
C GLN A 23 -16.28 4.60 -4.17
N HIS A 24 -15.34 3.69 -4.39
CA HIS A 24 -13.94 4.02 -4.64
C HIS A 24 -13.80 4.61 -6.04
N ASN A 25 -13.83 5.94 -6.13
CA ASN A 25 -13.21 6.65 -7.24
C ASN A 25 -11.72 6.75 -6.92
N HIS A 26 -10.87 6.11 -7.74
CA HIS A 26 -9.43 6.07 -7.53
C HIS A 26 -8.76 7.35 -8.00
N ASP A 27 -9.13 8.47 -7.40
CA ASP A 27 -8.35 9.68 -7.56
C ASP A 27 -7.01 9.49 -6.82
N ILE A 28 -5.93 9.33 -7.58
CA ILE A 28 -4.57 9.11 -7.06
C ILE A 28 -3.75 10.33 -7.46
N SER A 29 -3.46 11.19 -6.49
CA SER A 29 -2.71 12.42 -6.73
C SER A 29 -1.20 12.17 -6.80
N ALA A 30 -0.48 13.10 -7.43
CA ALA A 30 0.98 13.07 -7.49
C ALA A 30 1.62 13.04 -6.09
N GLU A 31 1.04 13.75 -5.12
CA GLU A 31 1.52 13.79 -3.73
C GLU A 31 1.34 12.43 -3.04
N TYR A 32 0.27 11.69 -3.36
CA TYR A 32 0.07 10.34 -2.84
C TYR A 32 1.16 9.41 -3.37
N ILE A 33 1.49 9.49 -4.66
CA ILE A 33 2.55 8.70 -5.30
C ILE A 33 3.91 9.07 -4.67
N ALA A 34 4.20 10.35 -4.52
CA ALA A 34 5.44 10.84 -3.92
C ALA A 34 5.59 10.33 -2.47
N GLY A 35 4.53 10.39 -1.66
CA GLY A 35 4.51 9.85 -0.31
C GLY A 35 4.72 8.34 -0.26
N PHE A 36 4.13 7.59 -1.19
CA PHE A 36 4.31 6.15 -1.32
C PHE A 36 5.77 5.80 -1.62
N LEU A 37 6.39 6.47 -2.60
CA LEU A 37 7.81 6.27 -2.97
C LEU A 37 8.74 6.65 -1.83
N ALA A 38 8.50 7.79 -1.16
CA ALA A 38 9.29 8.23 -0.02
C ALA A 38 9.23 7.20 1.14
N GLY A 39 8.05 6.64 1.43
CA GLY A 39 7.90 5.60 2.45
C GLY A 39 8.71 4.34 2.15
N ALA A 40 8.69 3.87 0.90
CA ALA A 40 9.48 2.73 0.46
C ALA A 40 10.99 3.04 0.52
N ASN A 41 11.42 4.19 0.02
CA ASN A 41 12.82 4.61 0.00
C ASN A 41 13.40 4.74 1.42
N LEU A 42 12.67 5.39 2.34
CA LEU A 42 13.10 5.57 3.73
C LEU A 42 13.26 4.24 4.46
N THR A 43 12.30 3.34 4.32
CA THR A 43 12.29 2.06 5.03
C THR A 43 13.35 1.11 4.46
N ASP A 44 13.38 0.95 3.15
CA ASP A 44 14.31 0.05 2.48
C ASP A 44 15.74 0.56 2.61
N GLY A 45 15.96 1.86 2.43
CA GLY A 45 17.27 2.49 2.58
C GLY A 45 17.85 2.29 3.98
N ALA A 46 17.03 2.41 5.04
CA ALA A 46 17.45 2.14 6.41
C ALA A 46 17.82 0.66 6.62
N ILE A 47 17.02 -0.28 6.09
CA ILE A 47 17.29 -1.71 6.21
C ILE A 47 18.57 -2.09 5.46
N ILE A 48 18.69 -1.68 4.20
CA ILE A 48 19.86 -1.96 3.35
C ILE A 48 21.12 -1.35 3.95
N LYS A 49 21.07 -0.13 4.47
CA LYS A 49 22.21 0.51 5.16
C LYS A 49 22.65 -0.29 6.39
N ASN A 50 21.71 -0.78 7.20
CA ASN A 50 22.05 -1.58 8.38
C ASN A 50 22.69 -2.91 7.98
N ILE A 51 22.14 -3.60 6.98
CA ILE A 51 22.72 -4.82 6.41
C ILE A 51 24.13 -4.58 5.87
N ASN A 52 24.33 -3.54 5.06
CA ASN A 52 25.62 -3.26 4.43
C ASN A 52 26.69 -2.83 5.43
N SER A 53 26.30 -2.31 6.59
CA SER A 53 27.21 -1.92 7.66
C SER A 53 27.46 -3.02 8.70
N GLY A 54 26.87 -4.21 8.52
CA GLY A 54 26.96 -5.32 9.49
C GLY A 54 26.23 -5.03 10.80
N ASN A 55 25.34 -4.04 10.81
CA ASN A 55 24.57 -3.59 11.98
C ASN A 55 23.10 -4.05 11.88
N GLU A 56 22.80 -5.03 11.04
CA GLU A 56 21.47 -5.59 10.97
C GLU A 56 21.06 -6.23 12.30
N SER A 57 19.80 -6.03 12.69
CA SER A 57 19.28 -6.63 13.92
C SER A 57 19.15 -8.15 13.80
N ASP A 58 19.15 -8.85 14.95
CA ASP A 58 18.90 -10.30 15.01
C ASP A 58 17.58 -10.70 14.34
N PHE A 59 16.59 -9.79 14.33
CA PHE A 59 15.35 -9.99 13.60
C PHE A 59 15.59 -10.10 12.09
N ILE A 60 16.35 -9.17 11.50
CA ILE A 60 16.69 -9.16 10.08
C ILE A 60 17.53 -10.40 9.74
N GLN A 61 18.55 -10.71 10.54
CA GLN A 61 19.39 -11.91 10.34
C GLN A 61 18.55 -13.19 10.32
N ARG A 62 17.61 -13.33 11.26
CA ARG A 62 16.70 -14.48 11.30
C ARG A 62 15.75 -14.51 10.10
N ALA A 63 15.25 -13.37 9.65
CA ALA A 63 14.37 -13.28 8.49
C ALA A 63 15.08 -13.80 7.23
N TYR A 64 16.33 -13.38 6.98
CA TYR A 64 17.13 -13.91 5.87
C TYR A 64 17.43 -15.40 6.04
N ARG A 65 17.83 -15.84 7.24
CA ARG A 65 18.14 -17.26 7.49
C ARG A 65 16.96 -18.21 7.26
N THR A 66 15.72 -17.77 7.48
CA THR A 66 14.56 -18.67 7.53
C THR A 66 13.48 -18.41 6.49
N ARG A 67 13.38 -17.20 5.93
CA ARG A 67 12.28 -16.78 5.06
C ARG A 67 12.75 -16.20 3.73
N LEU A 68 13.72 -15.28 3.76
CA LEU A 68 14.14 -14.52 2.57
C LEU A 68 15.31 -15.18 1.82
N GLY A 69 16.01 -16.12 2.44
CA GLY A 69 17.17 -16.79 1.86
C GLY A 69 18.49 -16.04 2.08
N LYS A 70 19.56 -16.49 1.41
CA LYS A 70 20.93 -15.97 1.64
C LYS A 70 21.29 -14.76 0.78
N LYS A 71 20.44 -14.35 -0.17
CA LYS A 71 20.75 -13.23 -1.04
C LYS A 71 20.37 -11.95 -0.31
N HIS A 72 21.37 -11.18 0.10
CA HIS A 72 21.15 -9.83 0.58
C HIS A 72 20.62 -8.95 -0.56
N PRO A 73 19.77 -7.97 -0.24
CA PRO A 73 19.14 -7.11 -1.23
C PRO A 73 20.20 -6.32 -1.97
N ASP A 74 19.91 -5.96 -3.23
CA ASP A 74 20.78 -5.06 -3.97
C ASP A 74 20.89 -3.73 -3.22
N SER A 75 21.98 -3.00 -3.45
CA SER A 75 22.25 -1.66 -2.90
C SER A 75 21.21 -0.61 -3.27
N GLN A 76 20.26 -0.95 -4.14
CA GLN A 76 19.25 -0.05 -4.65
C GLN A 76 18.12 0.12 -3.64
N ALA A 77 17.85 1.38 -3.29
CA ALA A 77 16.68 1.71 -2.49
C ALA A 77 15.40 1.24 -3.21
N THR A 78 14.38 0.83 -2.45
CA THR A 78 13.10 0.22 -2.91
C THR A 78 13.12 -1.26 -3.31
N TYR A 79 14.30 -1.91 -3.33
CA TYR A 79 14.39 -3.35 -3.67
C TYR A 79 13.52 -4.25 -2.78
N LEU A 80 13.44 -3.95 -1.47
CA LEU A 80 12.65 -4.75 -0.53
C LEU A 80 11.14 -4.51 -0.70
N ALA A 81 10.74 -3.34 -1.23
CA ALA A 81 9.39 -3.07 -1.68
C ALA A 81 9.05 -3.85 -2.97
N GLY A 82 10.03 -4.40 -3.69
CA GLY A 82 9.81 -5.28 -4.85
C GLY A 82 9.65 -4.55 -6.19
N PHE A 83 10.19 -3.33 -6.27
CA PHE A 83 10.41 -2.55 -7.50
C PHE A 83 11.76 -1.84 -7.39
N CYS A 84 12.36 -1.44 -8.52
CA CYS A 84 13.73 -0.94 -8.57
C CYS A 84 13.81 0.37 -9.35
N LEU A 85 13.82 1.50 -8.65
CA LEU A 85 13.87 2.84 -9.27
C LEU A 85 15.26 3.17 -9.85
N PRO A 86 15.39 3.58 -11.13
CA PRO A 86 16.67 3.90 -11.73
C PRO A 86 17.42 5.02 -10.99
N LYS A 87 18.75 4.90 -10.87
CA LYS A 87 19.58 5.85 -10.10
C LYS A 87 19.77 7.20 -10.79
N ASP A 88 19.49 7.25 -12.08
CA ASP A 88 19.69 8.39 -12.99
C ASP A 88 18.41 9.21 -13.21
N ILE A 89 17.30 8.82 -12.59
CA ILE A 89 16.00 9.50 -12.71
C ILE A 89 15.62 10.10 -11.36
N ASP A 90 15.18 11.36 -11.36
CA ASP A 90 14.69 12.01 -10.14
C ASP A 90 13.27 11.57 -9.76
N ASP A 91 12.93 11.79 -8.48
CA ASP A 91 11.64 11.39 -7.91
C ASP A 91 10.45 12.05 -8.64
N GLU A 92 10.59 13.30 -9.11
CA GLU A 92 9.52 14.02 -9.82
C GLU A 92 9.20 13.36 -11.16
N THR A 93 10.22 12.93 -11.89
CA THR A 93 10.10 12.20 -13.15
C THR A 93 9.47 10.82 -12.91
N VAL A 94 9.85 10.12 -11.85
CA VAL A 94 9.20 8.85 -11.46
C VAL A 94 7.72 9.08 -11.16
N VAL A 95 7.38 10.09 -10.36
CA VAL A 95 5.99 10.45 -10.04
C VAL A 95 5.19 10.80 -11.30
N SER A 96 5.77 11.54 -12.24
CA SER A 96 5.13 11.88 -13.52
C SER A 96 4.84 10.63 -14.35
N ASN A 97 5.83 9.74 -14.50
CA ASN A 97 5.67 8.51 -15.27
C ASN A 97 4.60 7.59 -14.68
N VAL A 98 4.54 7.50 -13.34
CA VAL A 98 3.50 6.73 -12.65
C VAL A 98 2.13 7.36 -12.83
N SER A 99 2.02 8.68 -12.74
CA SER A 99 0.76 9.42 -12.97
C SER A 99 0.22 9.16 -14.39
N GLU A 100 1.07 9.28 -15.41
CA GLU A 100 0.70 9.00 -16.81
C GLU A 100 0.27 7.53 -17.01
N ALA A 101 0.96 6.59 -16.36
CA ALA A 101 0.59 5.19 -16.40
C ALA A 101 -0.73 4.89 -15.69
N LEU A 102 -1.10 5.67 -14.66
CA LEU A 102 -2.38 5.53 -13.98
C LEU A 102 -3.54 6.07 -14.83
N GLU A 103 -3.34 7.18 -15.53
CA GLU A 103 -4.35 7.77 -16.44
C GLU A 103 -4.67 6.87 -17.64
N SER A 104 -3.68 6.10 -18.12
CA SER A 104 -3.82 5.22 -19.29
C SER A 104 -4.43 3.85 -18.99
N ARG A 105 -4.76 3.55 -17.72
CA ARG A 105 -5.20 2.22 -17.27
C ARG A 105 -6.54 2.26 -16.56
N THR A 106 -7.30 1.18 -16.71
CA THR A 106 -8.54 0.96 -15.94
C THR A 106 -8.28 -0.09 -14.87
N TYR A 107 -8.70 0.22 -13.64
CA TYR A 107 -8.58 -0.68 -12.51
C TYR A 107 -9.96 -1.14 -12.03
N PRO A 108 -10.08 -2.35 -11.46
CA PRO A 108 -11.32 -2.76 -10.81
C PRO A 108 -11.65 -1.80 -9.67
N GLU A 109 -12.92 -1.38 -9.56
CA GLU A 109 -13.38 -0.50 -8.45
C GLU A 109 -13.10 -1.10 -7.06
N THR A 110 -12.97 -2.43 -6.98
CA THR A 110 -12.67 -3.16 -5.74
C THR A 110 -11.19 -3.17 -5.38
N MET A 111 -10.29 -2.75 -6.27
CA MET A 111 -8.85 -2.75 -5.99
C MET A 111 -8.54 -1.60 -5.03
N GLN A 112 -7.61 -1.77 -4.09
CA GLN A 112 -7.25 -0.68 -3.17
C GLN A 112 -6.28 0.31 -3.84
N ARG A 113 -6.29 1.58 -3.41
CA ARG A 113 -5.47 2.66 -3.99
C ARG A 113 -3.96 2.33 -3.92
N ASP A 114 -3.51 1.80 -2.79
CA ASP A 114 -2.13 1.37 -2.57
C ASP A 114 -1.73 0.23 -3.52
N ALA A 115 -2.61 -0.76 -3.71
CA ALA A 115 -2.39 -1.86 -4.63
C ALA A 115 -2.29 -1.37 -6.09
N ILE A 116 -3.08 -0.38 -6.49
CA ILE A 116 -3.02 0.23 -7.81
C ILE A 116 -1.67 0.93 -8.02
N VAL A 117 -1.26 1.78 -7.08
CA VAL A 117 0.03 2.48 -7.15
C VAL A 117 1.18 1.47 -7.18
N TYR A 118 1.17 0.50 -6.26
CA TYR A 118 2.18 -0.55 -6.17
C TYR A 118 2.33 -1.33 -7.48
N ASN A 119 1.23 -1.83 -8.02
CA ASN A 119 1.25 -2.63 -9.25
C ASN A 119 1.68 -1.78 -10.45
N THR A 120 1.32 -0.51 -10.48
CA THR A 120 1.74 0.42 -11.53
C THR A 120 3.25 0.64 -11.49
N ILE A 121 3.79 1.02 -10.32
CA ILE A 121 5.24 1.22 -10.13
C ILE A 121 6.00 -0.06 -10.49
N LYS A 122 5.57 -1.21 -9.98
CA LYS A 122 6.22 -2.50 -10.24
C LYS A 122 6.21 -2.87 -11.72
N SER A 123 5.17 -2.49 -12.46
CA SER A 123 5.10 -2.73 -13.91
C SER A 123 6.05 -1.83 -14.71
N LEU A 124 6.30 -0.60 -14.23
CA LEU A 124 7.20 0.35 -14.88
C LEU A 124 8.67 0.08 -14.52
N TYR A 125 8.91 -0.35 -13.27
CA TYR A 125 10.24 -0.48 -12.67
C TYR A 125 10.44 -1.85 -12.02
N PRO A 126 10.35 -2.96 -12.77
CA PRO A 126 10.64 -4.27 -12.23
C PRO A 126 12.11 -4.38 -11.81
N CYS A 127 12.38 -5.14 -10.75
CA CYS A 127 13.74 -5.54 -10.42
C CYS A 127 14.17 -6.70 -11.34
N GLU A 128 15.41 -6.66 -11.83
CA GLU A 128 16.04 -7.73 -12.62
C GLU A 128 16.55 -8.91 -11.76
#